data_AF-A0A7S3XSJ5-F1
#
_entry.id   AF-A0A7S3XSJ5-F1
#
_cell.length_a   1.000
_cell.length_b   1.000
_cell.length_c   1.000
_cell.angle_alpha   90.00
_cell.angle_beta   90.00
_cell.angle_gamma   90.00
#
_symmetry.space_group_name_H-M   'P 1'
#
loop_
_entity.id
_entity.type
_entity.pdbx_description
1 polymer ?
#
loop_
_entity_poly.entity_id
_entity_poly.type
_entity_poly.pdbx_seq_one_letter_code
_entity_poly.pdbx_strand_id
1 'polypeptide(L)'
;GKVYSRPGHQLPERFGPQGGTPFGMVSAKGVSAKELLYPDEGYEGLAYLNKAQYKTSHGAYDPGEQRRRGYDWGAQGPEARTFGRAGITVLAMNGNSHSVAAALRGEDEQGRTAPAKVTAKRVEDYKGLSDTLGRARNLGGGPRGGAAADPNVVYGMPTLPVGGEDAKSAIEGDYSYAEQMPDPDLGRSCMPGFRNVTTEARAFGVPSVRLDVAAPARRSVADHQNYGDDVNAGFLLRAGEFSSMGIQDGAFFEPRPRAQLEALVRGARLAEGIADDELDALWAEASAAHGGQRAALRAYQLALGDYAEARDAGNLGRWRQDRGLPLEAK
;
A
#
# COMPACT_ATOMS: atom_id res chain seq x y z
N GLY A 1 -59.19 -36.79 93.99
CA GLY A 1 -58.85 -37.72 92.89
C GLY A 1 -58.06 -38.89 93.43
N LYS A 2 -58.15 -40.09 92.84
CA LYS A 2 -57.34 -41.23 93.24
C LYS A 2 -55.99 -41.18 92.52
N VAL A 3 -54.95 -40.77 93.25
CA VAL A 3 -53.56 -40.79 92.80
C VAL A 3 -53.10 -42.24 92.62
N TYR A 4 -52.18 -42.48 91.69
CA TYR A 4 -51.72 -43.80 91.25
C TYR A 4 -51.24 -44.69 92.40
N SER A 5 -52.15 -45.53 92.92
CA SER A 5 -51.80 -46.72 93.68
C SER A 5 -51.32 -47.78 92.69
N ARG A 6 -50.03 -48.15 92.74
CA ARG A 6 -49.47 -49.24 91.92
C ARG A 6 -50.31 -50.51 92.09
N PRO A 7 -51.02 -50.98 91.03
CA PRO A 7 -51.76 -52.23 91.12
C PRO A 7 -50.74 -53.37 91.32
N GLY A 8 -50.75 -54.00 92.50
CA GLY A 8 -49.88 -55.13 92.84
C GLY A 8 -48.87 -54.92 93.97
N HIS A 9 -48.80 -53.76 94.65
CA HIS A 9 -47.90 -53.59 95.81
C HIS A 9 -48.66 -53.65 97.15
N GLN A 10 -48.25 -54.56 98.05
CA GLN A 10 -48.78 -54.74 99.39
C GLN A 10 -47.67 -54.52 100.43
N LEU A 11 -47.93 -53.67 101.43
CA LEU A 11 -47.03 -53.44 102.56
C LEU A 11 -47.23 -54.54 103.62
N PRO A 12 -46.17 -54.96 104.36
CA PRO A 12 -46.33 -55.85 105.51
C PRO A 12 -47.22 -55.21 106.58
N GLU A 13 -48.17 -55.95 107.13
CA GLU A 13 -49.22 -55.44 108.04
C GLU A 13 -48.67 -54.67 109.26
N ARG A 14 -47.48 -55.05 109.76
CA ARG A 14 -46.76 -54.34 110.83
C ARG A 14 -46.41 -52.87 110.53
N PHE A 15 -46.51 -52.44 109.27
CA PHE A 15 -46.37 -51.06 108.82
C PHE A 15 -47.62 -50.54 108.08
N GLY A 16 -48.71 -51.30 108.10
CA GLY A 16 -50.03 -50.85 107.65
C GLY A 16 -50.70 -49.94 108.69
N PRO A 17 -51.86 -49.34 108.38
CA PRO A 17 -52.54 -48.37 109.24
C PRO A 17 -53.04 -48.90 110.60
N GLN A 18 -52.81 -50.17 110.92
CA GLN A 18 -53.09 -50.78 112.23
C GLN A 18 -51.82 -51.29 112.95
N GLY A 19 -50.63 -51.20 112.32
CA GLY A 19 -49.35 -51.68 112.85
C GLY A 19 -48.65 -50.66 113.75
N GLY A 20 -49.00 -50.66 115.04
CA GLY A 20 -48.60 -49.63 116.01
C GLY A 20 -47.16 -49.67 116.55
N THR A 21 -46.21 -50.38 115.92
CA THR A 21 -44.79 -50.23 116.30
C THR A 21 -44.25 -48.90 115.76
N PRO A 22 -43.79 -47.96 116.61
CA PRO A 22 -42.91 -46.91 116.12
C PRO A 22 -41.65 -47.57 115.55
N PHE A 23 -40.97 -46.88 114.64
CA PHE A 23 -39.73 -47.38 114.09
C PHE A 23 -38.60 -47.28 115.14
N GLY A 24 -38.45 -48.31 115.99
CA GLY A 24 -37.33 -48.47 116.92
C GLY A 24 -37.67 -48.98 118.33
N MET A 25 -36.63 -49.34 119.10
CA MET A 25 -36.68 -49.83 120.50
C MET A 25 -35.43 -49.32 121.27
N VAL A 26 -35.48 -49.11 122.60
CA VAL A 26 -34.49 -48.28 123.38
C VAL A 26 -34.12 -48.88 124.77
N SER A 27 -32.93 -48.58 125.36
CA SER A 27 -32.42 -49.18 126.63
C SER A 27 -31.44 -48.31 127.48
N ALA A 28 -30.91 -48.81 128.64
CA ALA A 28 -30.10 -48.08 129.66
C ALA A 28 -28.87 -48.86 130.28
N LYS A 29 -28.01 -48.20 131.12
CA LYS A 29 -26.58 -48.51 131.49
C LYS A 29 -26.32 -48.53 133.04
N GLY A 30 -25.13 -48.73 133.68
CA GLY A 30 -23.68 -48.87 133.33
C GLY A 30 -22.73 -48.98 134.59
N VAL A 31 -21.38 -48.91 134.46
CA VAL A 31 -20.34 -48.93 135.57
C VAL A 31 -19.37 -47.73 135.50
N SER A 32 -18.62 -47.42 136.58
CA SER A 32 -17.79 -46.20 136.80
C SER A 32 -16.62 -46.00 135.83
N ALA A 33 -16.31 -44.71 135.54
CA ALA A 33 -15.49 -44.31 134.40
C ALA A 33 -14.01 -44.01 134.68
N LYS A 34 -13.60 -43.65 135.92
CA LYS A 34 -12.30 -43.00 136.14
C LYS A 34 -11.08 -43.91 135.91
N GLU A 35 -11.13 -45.16 136.36
CA GLU A 35 -10.03 -46.13 136.19
C GLU A 35 -9.87 -46.56 134.72
N LEU A 36 -10.97 -46.52 133.97
CA LEU A 36 -11.01 -46.75 132.53
C LEU A 36 -10.39 -45.58 131.72
N LEU A 37 -10.07 -44.47 132.39
CA LEU A 37 -9.63 -43.21 131.79
C LEU A 37 -8.13 -42.90 131.95
N TYR A 38 -7.44 -43.41 132.98
CA TYR A 38 -6.06 -42.98 133.31
C TYR A 38 -5.16 -44.13 133.83
N PRO A 39 -4.35 -44.77 132.96
CA PRO A 39 -3.31 -45.74 133.35
C PRO A 39 -1.92 -45.09 133.54
N ASP A 40 -1.10 -45.62 134.47
CA ASP A 40 0.23 -45.07 134.81
C ASP A 40 1.38 -45.48 133.85
N GLU A 41 2.37 -44.59 133.70
CA GLU A 41 3.32 -44.47 132.56
C GLU A 41 4.42 -45.54 132.43
N GLY A 42 4.36 -46.67 133.14
CA GLY A 42 5.46 -47.64 133.23
C GLY A 42 5.79 -48.46 131.97
N TYR A 43 5.09 -48.26 130.84
CA TYR A 43 5.06 -49.24 129.72
C TYR A 43 5.72 -48.77 128.41
N GLU A 44 6.23 -47.53 128.33
CA GLU A 44 6.56 -46.91 127.04
C GLU A 44 7.81 -47.45 126.32
N GLY A 45 8.78 -48.04 127.06
CA GLY A 45 10.09 -48.39 126.53
C GLY A 45 10.11 -49.42 125.39
N LEU A 46 9.15 -50.35 125.34
CA LEU A 46 9.10 -51.40 124.31
C LEU A 46 8.40 -50.96 123.01
N ALA A 47 7.69 -49.83 123.01
CA ALA A 47 6.91 -49.38 121.86
C ALA A 47 7.78 -48.90 120.69
N TYR A 48 8.98 -48.38 120.96
CA TYR A 48 9.76 -47.64 119.95
C TYR A 48 10.40 -48.55 118.89
N LEU A 49 10.89 -49.74 119.25
CA LEU A 49 11.53 -50.68 118.30
C LEU A 49 10.54 -51.27 117.29
N ASN A 50 9.30 -51.56 117.71
CA ASN A 50 8.28 -52.13 116.82
C ASN A 50 7.60 -51.09 115.93
N LYS A 51 7.79 -49.79 116.19
CA LYS A 51 7.07 -48.69 115.53
C LYS A 51 7.27 -48.66 114.01
N ALA A 52 8.47 -49.00 113.52
CA ALA A 52 8.75 -49.11 112.08
C ALA A 52 7.97 -50.26 111.42
N GLN A 53 7.82 -51.41 112.10
CA GLN A 53 7.00 -52.51 111.60
C GLN A 53 5.51 -52.16 111.61
N TYR A 54 5.02 -51.42 112.62
CA TYR A 54 3.64 -50.93 112.67
C TYR A 54 3.33 -49.90 111.57
N LYS A 55 4.30 -49.02 111.21
CA LYS A 55 4.18 -48.11 110.05
C LYS A 55 4.01 -48.87 108.72
N THR A 56 4.65 -50.03 108.55
CA THR A 56 4.56 -50.84 107.33
C THR A 56 3.34 -51.76 107.32
N SER A 57 3.01 -52.42 108.44
CA SER A 57 1.95 -53.42 108.53
C SER A 57 0.55 -52.82 108.76
N HIS A 58 0.45 -51.83 109.64
CA HIS A 58 -0.83 -51.23 110.06
C HIS A 58 -0.99 -49.78 109.58
N GLY A 59 0.04 -49.18 108.95
CA GLY A 59 0.01 -47.78 108.53
C GLY A 59 0.01 -46.78 109.70
N ALA A 60 0.51 -47.17 110.87
CA ALA A 60 0.53 -46.35 112.08
C ALA A 60 1.67 -45.31 112.06
N TYR A 61 1.51 -44.27 111.25
CA TYR A 61 2.44 -43.14 111.16
C TYR A 61 2.31 -42.18 112.35
N ASP A 62 3.37 -41.44 112.63
CA ASP A 62 3.35 -40.42 113.68
C ASP A 62 2.59 -39.16 113.22
N PRO A 63 1.98 -38.39 114.15
CA PRO A 63 1.31 -37.14 113.82
C PRO A 63 2.23 -36.18 113.06
N GLY A 64 1.85 -35.81 111.83
CA GLY A 64 2.62 -34.94 110.94
C GLY A 64 3.65 -35.64 110.04
N GLU A 65 3.84 -36.96 110.17
CA GLU A 65 4.77 -37.72 109.32
C GLU A 65 4.20 -37.96 107.91
N GLN A 66 4.91 -37.50 106.88
CA GLN A 66 4.50 -37.77 105.50
C GLN A 66 4.82 -39.22 105.11
N ARG A 67 3.80 -39.98 104.70
CA ARG A 67 3.94 -41.38 104.25
C ARG A 67 4.90 -41.50 103.06
N ARG A 68 6.10 -42.02 103.32
CA ARG A 68 7.10 -42.35 102.29
C ARG A 68 6.65 -43.60 101.52
N ARG A 69 6.47 -43.49 100.21
CA ARG A 69 5.92 -44.55 99.34
C ARG A 69 6.96 -45.44 98.66
N GLY A 70 8.26 -45.19 98.88
CA GLY A 70 9.34 -46.03 98.36
C GLY A 70 9.56 -45.96 96.84
N TYR A 71 9.07 -44.92 96.16
CA TYR A 71 9.32 -44.72 94.73
C TYR A 71 10.78 -44.30 94.47
N ASP A 72 11.36 -44.81 93.39
CA ASP A 72 12.58 -44.28 92.79
C ASP A 72 12.21 -43.10 91.86
N TRP A 73 12.84 -41.95 92.06
CA TRP A 73 12.46 -40.68 91.43
C TRP A 73 13.41 -40.24 90.30
N GLY A 74 14.57 -40.87 90.15
CA GLY A 74 15.57 -40.54 89.12
C GLY A 74 15.83 -39.02 88.98
N ALA A 75 15.85 -38.54 87.74
CA ALA A 75 16.02 -37.12 87.42
C ALA A 75 14.70 -36.30 87.41
N GLN A 76 13.58 -36.89 87.87
CA GLN A 76 12.25 -36.24 87.91
C GLN A 76 11.73 -36.09 89.35
N GLY A 77 12.63 -35.92 90.32
CA GLY A 77 12.29 -35.67 91.71
C GLY A 77 11.53 -34.34 91.92
N PRO A 78 10.74 -34.23 93.01
CA PRO A 78 9.93 -33.05 93.33
C PRO A 78 10.76 -31.76 93.61
N GLU A 79 12.08 -31.86 93.67
CA GLU A 79 13.00 -30.73 93.80
C GLU A 79 13.34 -30.06 92.46
N ALA A 80 13.26 -30.81 91.34
CA ALA A 80 13.60 -30.31 90.01
C ALA A 80 12.40 -29.74 89.23
N ARG A 81 11.16 -30.07 89.64
CA ARG A 81 9.92 -29.55 89.02
C ARG A 81 8.82 -29.38 90.08
N THR A 82 8.05 -28.31 89.95
CA THR A 82 6.89 -28.07 90.81
C THR A 82 5.69 -28.94 90.39
N PHE A 83 5.11 -29.64 91.37
CA PHE A 83 3.93 -30.46 91.17
C PHE A 83 2.68 -29.59 91.01
N GLY A 84 1.82 -29.88 90.04
CA GLY A 84 0.49 -29.25 89.90
C GLY A 84 0.35 -28.03 88.98
N ARG A 85 1.38 -27.61 88.23
CA ARG A 85 1.22 -26.57 87.17
C ARG A 85 1.37 -27.13 85.75
N ALA A 86 0.32 -27.79 85.26
CA ALA A 86 0.19 -28.18 83.86
C ALA A 86 -0.92 -27.33 83.20
N GLY A 87 -0.55 -26.24 82.51
CA GLY A 87 -1.48 -25.25 81.97
C GLY A 87 -2.20 -24.47 83.08
N ILE A 88 -2.28 -23.14 83.10
CA ILE A 88 -2.33 -22.19 81.99
C ILE A 88 -1.54 -20.94 82.40
N THR A 89 -0.51 -20.60 81.63
CA THR A 89 -0.02 -19.22 81.52
C THR A 89 -0.27 -18.74 80.10
N VAL A 90 -1.51 -18.35 79.84
CA VAL A 90 -1.81 -17.33 78.82
C VAL A 90 -1.43 -15.97 79.42
N LEU A 91 -0.13 -15.82 79.67
CA LEU A 91 0.55 -14.59 80.05
C LEU A 91 1.72 -14.48 79.07
N ALA A 92 1.49 -13.71 78.00
CA ALA A 92 2.35 -13.54 76.83
C ALA A 92 2.73 -14.86 76.11
N MET A 93 1.93 -15.20 75.08
CA MET A 93 2.20 -16.32 74.16
C MET A 93 3.59 -16.20 73.52
N ASN A 94 4.57 -16.96 74.00
CA ASN A 94 5.84 -17.35 73.36
C ASN A 94 6.26 -16.49 72.13
N GLY A 95 6.54 -15.20 72.33
CA GLY A 95 7.01 -14.28 71.29
C GLY A 95 6.04 -13.88 70.16
N ASN A 96 4.86 -14.48 70.03
CA ASN A 96 4.08 -14.48 68.78
C ASN A 96 2.65 -13.92 68.88
N SER A 97 2.30 -13.14 69.91
CA SER A 97 1.04 -12.38 69.93
C SER A 97 1.21 -11.00 69.27
N HIS A 98 0.70 -10.82 68.05
CA HIS A 98 0.62 -9.51 67.41
C HIS A 98 -0.08 -8.50 68.32
N SER A 99 0.44 -7.26 68.39
CA SER A 99 -0.24 -6.19 69.10
C SER A 99 -1.55 -5.81 68.40
N VAL A 100 -2.54 -5.32 69.15
CA VAL A 100 -3.80 -4.80 68.57
C VAL A 100 -3.50 -3.67 67.57
N ALA A 101 -2.43 -2.90 67.78
CA ALA A 101 -1.96 -1.89 66.83
C ALA A 101 -1.48 -2.50 65.49
N ALA A 102 -0.71 -3.59 65.51
CA ALA A 102 -0.27 -4.28 64.29
C ALA A 102 -1.47 -4.85 63.51
N ALA A 103 -2.44 -5.44 64.21
CA ALA A 103 -3.68 -5.94 63.61
C ALA A 103 -4.54 -4.83 62.99
N LEU A 104 -4.66 -3.67 63.65
CA LEU A 104 -5.37 -2.50 63.11
C LEU A 104 -4.67 -1.85 61.91
N ARG A 105 -3.34 -2.00 61.80
CA ARG A 105 -2.53 -1.45 60.69
C ARG A 105 -2.34 -2.42 59.53
N GLY A 106 -2.68 -3.70 59.70
CA GLY A 106 -2.44 -4.74 58.69
C GLY A 106 -0.95 -5.05 58.48
N GLU A 107 -0.14 -4.94 59.53
CA GLU A 107 1.30 -5.24 59.49
C GLU A 107 1.54 -6.77 59.58
N ASP A 108 2.46 -7.29 58.77
CA ASP A 108 2.91 -8.70 58.84
C ASP A 108 3.78 -8.98 60.09
N GLU A 109 4.18 -10.25 60.29
CA GLU A 109 5.06 -10.68 61.39
C GLU A 109 6.42 -9.93 61.42
N GLN A 110 6.80 -9.26 60.33
CA GLN A 110 8.03 -8.47 60.21
C GLN A 110 7.75 -6.96 60.15
N GLY A 111 6.54 -6.52 60.52
CA GLY A 111 6.16 -5.10 60.64
C GLY A 111 5.88 -4.40 59.30
N ARG A 112 5.63 -5.14 58.22
CA ARG A 112 5.45 -4.58 56.87
C ARG A 112 3.96 -4.50 56.53
N THR A 113 3.52 -3.32 56.10
CA THR A 113 2.13 -3.05 55.69
C THR A 113 1.75 -3.67 54.33
N ALA A 114 2.75 -4.06 53.53
CA ALA A 114 2.54 -4.77 52.27
C ALA A 114 3.73 -5.71 51.98
N PRO A 115 3.52 -7.04 51.89
CA PRO A 115 4.58 -7.96 51.48
C PRO A 115 4.84 -7.81 49.98
N ALA A 116 6.10 -7.64 49.59
CA ALA A 116 6.55 -7.70 48.20
C ALA A 116 6.47 -9.16 47.69
N LYS A 117 5.25 -9.62 47.41
CA LYS A 117 4.95 -11.00 47.02
C LYS A 117 5.23 -11.20 45.54
N VAL A 118 6.29 -11.93 45.21
CA VAL A 118 6.52 -12.41 43.84
C VAL A 118 5.42 -13.41 43.49
N THR A 119 4.56 -13.01 42.55
CA THR A 119 3.40 -13.78 42.07
C THR A 119 3.61 -14.22 40.62
N ALA A 120 2.86 -15.23 40.19
CA ALA A 120 2.89 -15.67 38.80
C ALA A 120 2.31 -14.58 37.88
N LYS A 121 2.99 -14.28 36.76
CA LYS A 121 2.60 -13.23 35.80
C LYS A 121 1.10 -13.26 35.45
N ARG A 122 0.55 -14.44 35.16
CA ARG A 122 -0.88 -14.65 34.86
C ARG A 122 -1.84 -14.09 35.91
N VAL A 123 -1.46 -14.10 37.19
CA VAL A 123 -2.28 -13.59 38.30
C VAL A 123 -2.25 -12.06 38.34
N GLU A 124 -1.10 -11.43 38.06
CA GLU A 124 -1.01 -9.97 37.96
C GLU A 124 -1.64 -9.43 36.69
N ASP A 125 -1.47 -10.11 35.54
CA ASP A 125 -2.15 -9.78 34.29
C ASP A 125 -3.69 -9.81 34.47
N TYR A 126 -4.22 -10.79 35.23
CA TYR A 126 -5.65 -10.87 35.56
C TYR A 126 -6.10 -9.77 36.53
N LYS A 127 -5.31 -9.45 37.57
CA LYS A 127 -5.57 -8.29 38.44
C LYS A 127 -5.54 -6.97 37.68
N GLY A 128 -4.72 -6.85 36.64
CA GLY A 128 -4.66 -5.70 35.73
C GLY A 128 -5.96 -5.42 34.97
N LEU A 129 -6.93 -6.35 34.98
CA LEU A 129 -8.29 -6.19 34.43
C LEU A 129 -9.31 -5.70 35.47
N SER A 130 -8.92 -5.60 36.75
CA SER A 130 -9.78 -5.10 37.84
C SER A 130 -9.88 -3.57 37.84
N ASP A 131 -10.96 -3.05 38.41
CA ASP A 131 -11.21 -1.61 38.46
C ASP A 131 -10.25 -0.90 39.43
N THR A 132 -9.68 0.22 38.99
CA THR A 132 -8.74 1.04 39.77
C THR A 132 -9.21 2.50 39.81
N LEU A 133 -9.00 3.17 40.95
CA LEU A 133 -9.42 4.56 41.13
C LEU A 133 -8.69 5.49 40.13
N GLY A 134 -9.44 6.40 39.51
CA GLY A 134 -8.91 7.40 38.57
C GLY A 134 -8.54 6.88 37.18
N ARG A 135 -8.82 5.63 36.84
CA ARG A 135 -8.64 5.06 35.49
C ARG A 135 -9.95 4.50 34.95
N ALA A 136 -10.12 4.54 33.64
CA ALA A 136 -11.20 3.81 32.97
C ALA A 136 -10.98 2.30 33.13
N ARG A 137 -12.08 1.54 33.22
CA ARG A 137 -12.07 0.08 33.34
C ARG A 137 -11.30 -0.57 32.19
N ASN A 138 -10.35 -1.44 32.51
CA ASN A 138 -9.61 -2.20 31.52
C ASN A 138 -10.48 -3.35 30.97
N LEU A 139 -10.86 -3.25 29.69
CA LEU A 139 -11.69 -4.26 29.00
C LEU A 139 -10.86 -5.36 28.32
N GLY A 140 -9.56 -5.45 28.57
CA GLY A 140 -8.69 -6.48 27.99
C GLY A 140 -8.33 -6.25 26.52
N GLY A 141 -8.54 -5.03 26.00
CA GLY A 141 -8.02 -4.62 24.70
C GLY A 141 -6.50 -4.54 24.75
N GLY A 142 -5.83 -5.51 24.11
CA GLY A 142 -4.37 -5.47 23.93
C GLY A 142 -3.93 -4.25 23.11
N PRO A 143 -2.63 -3.91 23.12
CA PRO A 143 -2.10 -2.82 22.31
C PRO A 143 -2.44 -3.05 20.84
N ARG A 144 -3.19 -2.12 20.24
CA ARG A 144 -3.55 -2.17 18.83
C ARG A 144 -2.31 -1.84 18.00
N GLY A 145 -2.10 -2.55 16.90
CA GLY A 145 -1.01 -2.27 15.97
C GLY A 145 -1.33 -1.13 14.99
N GLY A 146 -0.29 -0.56 14.38
CA GLY A 146 -0.43 0.47 13.35
C GLY A 146 -0.93 1.82 13.90
N ALA A 147 -1.71 2.55 13.11
CA ALA A 147 -2.18 3.90 13.45
C ALA A 147 -2.94 3.96 14.79
N ALA A 148 -3.68 2.90 15.15
CA ALA A 148 -4.41 2.83 16.42
C ALA A 148 -3.51 2.71 17.68
N ALA A 149 -2.18 2.70 17.52
CA ALA A 149 -1.21 2.83 18.61
C ALA A 149 -0.79 4.29 18.89
N ASP A 150 -1.00 5.22 17.95
CA ASP A 150 -0.60 6.62 18.09
C ASP A 150 -1.56 7.35 19.04
N PRO A 151 -1.07 7.98 20.13
CA PRO A 151 -1.88 8.78 21.03
C PRO A 151 -2.68 9.91 20.37
N ASN A 152 -2.25 10.37 19.18
CA ASN A 152 -2.88 11.46 18.44
C ASN A 152 -3.99 11.01 17.48
N VAL A 153 -4.25 9.71 17.34
CA VAL A 153 -5.31 9.23 16.43
C VAL A 153 -6.70 9.47 17.02
N VAL A 154 -7.50 10.22 16.27
CA VAL A 154 -8.90 10.50 16.57
C VAL A 154 -9.74 9.27 16.26
N TYR A 155 -10.46 8.76 17.27
CA TYR A 155 -11.39 7.65 17.08
C TYR A 155 -12.71 8.13 16.45
N GLY A 156 -13.19 7.40 15.45
CA GLY A 156 -14.45 7.66 14.77
C GLY A 156 -14.41 7.22 13.31
N MET A 157 -15.48 7.50 12.57
CA MET A 157 -15.50 7.43 11.11
C MET A 157 -15.43 8.85 10.56
N PRO A 158 -14.47 9.19 9.68
CA PRO A 158 -14.44 10.51 9.05
C PRO A 158 -15.65 10.69 8.12
N THR A 159 -16.18 11.91 8.03
CA THR A 159 -17.35 12.23 7.20
C THR A 159 -17.04 12.22 5.71
N LEU A 160 -15.80 12.51 5.34
CA LEU A 160 -15.29 12.43 3.97
C LEU A 160 -14.09 11.47 3.94
N PRO A 161 -14.03 10.54 2.97
CA PRO A 161 -12.79 9.83 2.69
C PRO A 161 -11.74 10.84 2.19
N VAL A 162 -10.50 10.69 2.63
CA VAL A 162 -9.39 11.51 2.14
C VAL A 162 -9.18 11.18 0.66
N GLY A 163 -9.34 12.17 -0.22
CA GLY A 163 -9.32 11.96 -1.68
C GLY A 163 -10.68 11.61 -2.30
N GLY A 164 -11.79 12.02 -1.70
CA GLY A 164 -13.08 12.07 -2.40
C GLY A 164 -13.07 13.08 -3.56
N GLU A 165 -13.94 12.87 -4.55
CA GLU A 165 -14.08 13.78 -5.70
C GLU A 165 -14.62 15.14 -5.26
N ASP A 166 -13.90 16.21 -5.61
CA ASP A 166 -14.36 17.58 -5.40
C ASP A 166 -15.39 17.96 -6.48
N ALA A 167 -16.27 18.91 -6.15
CA ALA A 167 -17.21 19.48 -7.13
C ALA A 167 -16.49 20.07 -8.36
N LYS A 168 -15.23 20.49 -8.21
CA LYS A 168 -14.40 20.96 -9.32
C LYS A 168 -13.97 19.82 -10.25
N SER A 169 -13.42 18.72 -9.73
CA SER A 169 -13.03 17.57 -10.55
C SER A 169 -14.24 16.91 -11.23
N ALA A 170 -15.42 16.95 -10.60
CA ALA A 170 -16.66 16.50 -11.21
C ALA A 170 -17.16 17.38 -12.38
N ILE A 171 -16.79 18.66 -12.43
CA ILE A 171 -17.15 19.60 -13.52
C ILE A 171 -16.11 19.54 -14.65
N GLU A 172 -14.81 19.56 -14.31
CA GLU A 172 -13.73 19.60 -15.29
C GLU A 172 -13.43 18.22 -15.89
N GLY A 173 -13.57 17.15 -15.10
CA GLY A 173 -13.24 15.78 -15.45
C GLY A 173 -11.73 15.50 -15.57
N ASP A 174 -11.33 14.27 -15.26
CA ASP A 174 -9.92 13.84 -15.36
C ASP A 174 -9.57 13.33 -16.77
N TYR A 175 -9.81 14.16 -17.78
CA TYR A 175 -9.50 13.85 -19.19
C TYR A 175 -8.01 13.96 -19.48
N SER A 176 -7.45 12.98 -20.17
CA SER A 176 -6.09 13.05 -20.70
C SER A 176 -5.98 14.13 -21.80
N TYR A 177 -4.77 14.63 -22.05
CA TYR A 177 -4.53 15.61 -23.12
C TYR A 177 -5.03 15.13 -24.49
N ALA A 178 -5.00 13.82 -24.76
CA ALA A 178 -5.50 13.24 -26.00
C ALA A 178 -7.03 13.32 -26.13
N GLU A 179 -7.77 13.21 -25.02
CA GLU A 179 -9.24 13.31 -24.98
C GLU A 179 -9.72 14.76 -24.96
N GLN A 180 -8.87 15.69 -24.50
CA GLN A 180 -9.11 17.14 -24.59
C GLN A 180 -8.88 17.70 -26.00
N MET A 181 -8.27 16.93 -26.92
CA MET A 181 -8.06 17.36 -28.29
C MET A 181 -9.33 17.23 -29.13
N PRO A 182 -9.60 18.19 -30.04
CA PRO A 182 -10.76 18.15 -30.92
C PRO A 182 -10.68 16.97 -31.91
N ASP A 183 -11.85 16.45 -32.29
CA ASP A 183 -11.96 15.30 -33.19
C ASP A 183 -11.22 15.53 -34.54
N PRO A 184 -10.50 14.52 -35.05
CA PRO A 184 -9.56 14.70 -36.17
C PRO A 184 -10.22 14.90 -37.54
N ASP A 185 -11.53 14.70 -37.66
CA ASP A 185 -12.35 14.87 -38.87
C ASP A 185 -13.10 16.22 -38.92
N LEU A 186 -12.99 17.05 -37.88
CA LEU A 186 -13.51 18.41 -37.89
C LEU A 186 -12.89 19.21 -39.05
N GLY A 187 -13.76 19.68 -39.95
CA GLY A 187 -13.37 20.49 -41.12
C GLY A 187 -12.68 19.73 -42.26
N ARG A 188 -12.53 18.40 -42.20
CA ARG A 188 -11.87 17.63 -43.27
C ARG A 188 -12.32 16.17 -43.36
N SER A 189 -12.41 15.65 -44.57
CA SER A 189 -12.67 14.23 -44.82
C SER A 189 -11.52 13.34 -44.35
N CYS A 190 -11.75 12.56 -43.29
CA CYS A 190 -10.82 11.53 -42.81
C CYS A 190 -10.97 10.19 -43.57
N MET A 191 -12.10 10.01 -44.27
CA MET A 191 -12.47 8.78 -44.99
C MET A 191 -11.46 8.42 -46.09
N PRO A 192 -10.89 7.20 -46.10
CA PRO A 192 -10.03 6.72 -47.19
C PRO A 192 -10.69 6.88 -48.57
N GLY A 193 -9.94 7.37 -49.55
CA GLY A 193 -10.44 7.68 -50.90
C GLY A 193 -11.00 9.10 -51.08
N PHE A 194 -11.46 9.76 -50.01
CA PHE A 194 -12.00 11.13 -50.06
C PHE A 194 -11.15 12.17 -49.32
N ARG A 195 -9.99 11.77 -48.80
CA ARG A 195 -9.09 12.66 -48.03
C ARG A 195 -8.59 13.83 -48.87
N ASN A 196 -8.84 15.05 -48.42
CA ASN A 196 -8.25 16.25 -49.02
C ASN A 196 -6.79 16.44 -48.55
N VAL A 197 -5.94 15.46 -48.88
CA VAL A 197 -4.51 15.46 -48.58
C VAL A 197 -3.77 15.09 -49.86
N THR A 198 -3.03 16.04 -50.42
CA THR A 198 -2.27 15.85 -51.65
C THR A 198 -0.85 16.37 -51.47
N THR A 199 0.13 15.69 -52.07
CA THR A 199 1.54 16.10 -52.11
C THR A 199 1.91 16.83 -53.41
N GLU A 200 0.97 16.88 -54.35
CA GLU A 200 1.20 17.41 -55.70
C GLU A 200 0.61 18.81 -55.82
N ALA A 201 1.41 19.79 -56.26
CA ALA A 201 0.96 21.16 -56.50
C ALA A 201 0.32 21.37 -57.89
N ARG A 202 0.09 20.29 -58.66
CA ARG A 202 -0.49 20.37 -60.01
C ARG A 202 -2.01 20.50 -59.94
N ALA A 203 -2.61 21.03 -61.02
CA ALA A 203 -4.05 20.92 -61.21
C ALA A 203 -4.46 19.44 -61.41
N PHE A 204 -5.48 19.01 -60.67
CA PHE A 204 -6.12 17.71 -60.89
C PHE A 204 -7.23 17.85 -61.91
N GLY A 205 -7.16 17.07 -63.00
CA GLY A 205 -8.11 17.12 -64.11
C GLY A 205 -7.46 16.71 -65.42
N VAL A 206 -8.17 16.89 -66.53
CA VAL A 206 -7.66 16.75 -67.89
C VAL A 206 -7.66 18.15 -68.54
N PRO A 207 -6.54 18.63 -69.08
CA PRO A 207 -6.49 19.93 -69.74
C PRO A 207 -7.27 19.91 -71.07
N SER A 208 -7.85 21.05 -71.46
CA SER A 208 -8.60 21.17 -72.71
C SER A 208 -7.72 21.00 -73.96
N VAL A 209 -6.46 21.44 -73.89
CA VAL A 209 -5.41 21.15 -74.87
C VAL A 209 -4.46 20.13 -74.24
N ARG A 210 -4.36 18.95 -74.84
CA ARG A 210 -3.65 17.80 -74.28
C ARG A 210 -2.18 17.75 -74.66
N LEU A 211 -1.45 18.75 -74.16
CA LEU A 211 0.02 18.78 -74.16
C LEU A 211 0.63 17.67 -73.27
N ASP A 212 -0.18 17.03 -72.42
CA ASP A 212 0.22 15.95 -71.52
C ASP A 212 0.38 14.59 -72.23
N VAL A 213 -0.11 14.46 -73.47
CA VAL A 213 -0.05 13.22 -74.26
C VAL A 213 0.43 13.50 -75.68
N ALA A 214 1.31 12.64 -76.18
CA ALA A 214 1.79 12.72 -77.57
C ALA A 214 0.63 12.54 -78.58
N ALA A 215 0.60 13.39 -79.60
CA ALA A 215 -0.35 13.27 -80.70
C ALA A 215 -0.27 11.88 -81.38
N PRO A 216 -1.40 11.24 -81.75
CA PRO A 216 -1.40 9.93 -82.36
C PRO A 216 -0.77 9.98 -83.76
N ALA A 217 0.14 9.05 -84.06
CA ALA A 217 0.85 8.97 -85.34
C ALA A 217 -0.05 8.85 -86.57
N ARG A 218 -1.31 8.39 -86.38
CA ARG A 218 -2.39 8.47 -87.36
C ARG A 218 -3.65 8.93 -86.62
N ARG A 219 -4.06 10.19 -86.84
CA ARG A 219 -5.31 10.74 -86.26
C ARG A 219 -6.52 9.97 -86.77
N SER A 220 -7.52 9.80 -85.90
CA SER A 220 -8.85 9.33 -86.30
C SER A 220 -9.59 10.44 -87.04
N VAL A 221 -10.46 10.08 -87.99
CA VAL A 221 -11.36 11.05 -88.65
C VAL A 221 -12.38 11.66 -87.67
N ALA A 222 -12.67 10.95 -86.57
CA ALA A 222 -13.54 11.40 -85.49
C ALA A 222 -12.77 11.87 -84.24
N ASP A 223 -11.47 12.16 -84.39
CA ASP A 223 -10.70 12.78 -83.31
C ASP A 223 -11.15 14.23 -83.12
N HIS A 224 -11.44 14.60 -81.88
CA HIS A 224 -11.93 15.91 -81.47
C HIS A 224 -11.02 16.55 -80.40
N GLN A 225 -9.89 15.90 -80.10
CA GLN A 225 -8.93 16.38 -79.11
C GLN A 225 -7.79 17.14 -79.78
N ASN A 226 -7.51 18.34 -79.28
CA ASN A 226 -6.32 19.11 -79.63
C ASN A 226 -5.13 18.66 -78.77
N TYR A 227 -3.98 18.38 -79.39
CA TYR A 227 -2.74 17.90 -78.76
C TYR A 227 -1.62 18.97 -78.70
N GLY A 228 -1.93 20.23 -79.06
CA GLY A 228 -0.99 21.36 -79.07
C GLY A 228 -0.38 21.71 -80.44
N ASP A 229 -0.80 21.00 -81.49
CA ASP A 229 -0.36 21.10 -82.87
C ASP A 229 -1.40 21.73 -83.82
N ASP A 230 -2.62 21.99 -83.34
CA ASP A 230 -3.64 22.71 -84.11
C ASP A 230 -3.27 24.21 -84.25
N VAL A 231 -3.52 24.77 -85.44
CA VAL A 231 -3.27 26.17 -85.78
C VAL A 231 -4.35 27.12 -85.24
N ASN A 232 -4.00 28.40 -85.08
CA ASN A 232 -4.99 29.41 -84.68
C ASN A 232 -6.01 29.69 -85.80
N ALA A 233 -7.21 30.16 -85.43
CA ALA A 233 -8.28 30.45 -86.39
C ALA A 233 -7.89 31.52 -87.45
N GLY A 234 -6.99 32.45 -87.12
CA GLY A 234 -6.50 33.45 -88.06
C GLY A 234 -5.65 32.87 -89.20
N PHE A 235 -4.98 31.75 -88.96
CA PHE A 235 -4.21 30.99 -89.95
C PHE A 235 -5.13 30.16 -90.86
N LEU A 236 -6.24 29.62 -90.35
CA LEU A 236 -7.25 28.96 -91.19
C LEU A 236 -7.89 29.92 -92.20
N LEU A 237 -8.08 31.19 -91.82
CA LEU A 237 -8.59 32.24 -92.71
C LEU A 237 -7.52 32.81 -93.67
N ARG A 238 -6.23 32.68 -93.32
CA ARG A 238 -5.08 33.21 -94.05
C ARG A 238 -3.93 32.22 -93.98
N ALA A 239 -4.06 31.14 -94.75
CA ALA A 239 -3.07 30.06 -94.77
C ALA A 239 -1.71 30.58 -95.26
N GLY A 240 -0.63 30.04 -94.70
CA GLY A 240 0.74 30.33 -95.15
C GLY A 240 0.96 29.92 -96.61
N GLU A 241 1.86 30.61 -97.30
CA GLU A 241 2.18 30.42 -98.73
C GLU A 241 2.48 28.94 -99.08
N PHE A 242 3.23 28.27 -98.20
CA PHE A 242 3.64 26.87 -98.34
C PHE A 242 2.59 25.85 -97.88
N SER A 243 1.46 26.28 -97.31
CA SER A 243 0.37 25.40 -96.89
C SER A 243 -0.24 24.64 -98.07
N SER A 244 -0.21 25.24 -99.27
CA SER A 244 -0.62 24.60 -100.53
C SER A 244 0.24 23.38 -100.91
N MET A 245 1.50 23.34 -100.43
CA MET A 245 2.45 22.24 -100.63
C MET A 245 2.40 21.22 -99.48
N GLY A 246 1.47 21.37 -98.53
CA GLY A 246 1.36 20.53 -97.34
C GLY A 246 2.41 20.83 -96.26
N ILE A 247 3.18 21.93 -96.38
CA ILE A 247 4.17 22.33 -95.39
C ILE A 247 3.48 23.16 -94.31
N GLN A 248 3.56 22.72 -93.06
CA GLN A 248 3.04 23.45 -91.91
C GLN A 248 4.04 24.50 -91.42
N ASP A 249 3.57 25.65 -90.95
CA ASP A 249 4.41 26.73 -90.42
C ASP A 249 5.33 26.27 -89.28
N GLY A 250 4.86 25.35 -88.42
CA GLY A 250 5.67 24.76 -87.34
C GLY A 250 6.98 24.11 -87.83
N ALA A 251 7.00 23.58 -89.06
CA ALA A 251 8.19 22.96 -89.65
C ALA A 251 9.33 23.97 -89.93
N PHE A 252 9.04 25.27 -90.00
CA PHE A 252 10.07 26.32 -90.14
C PHE A 252 10.71 26.70 -88.79
N PHE A 253 10.01 26.45 -87.68
CA PHE A 253 10.47 26.72 -86.30
C PHE A 253 11.12 25.49 -85.65
N GLU A 254 10.95 24.30 -86.22
CA GLU A 254 11.55 23.06 -85.73
C GLU A 254 13.10 23.14 -85.75
N PRO A 255 13.79 22.87 -84.62
CA PRO A 255 15.25 22.98 -84.54
C PRO A 255 15.96 21.78 -85.19
N ARG A 256 16.65 22.04 -86.30
CA ARG A 256 17.33 21.04 -87.14
C ARG A 256 18.86 21.08 -86.95
N PRO A 257 19.57 19.95 -87.11
CA PRO A 257 21.02 19.93 -87.08
C PRO A 257 21.63 20.61 -88.32
N ARG A 258 22.85 21.13 -88.17
CA ARG A 258 23.56 21.92 -89.18
C ARG A 258 23.55 21.30 -90.57
N ALA A 259 24.00 20.06 -90.69
CA ALA A 259 24.10 19.36 -91.98
C ALA A 259 22.75 19.26 -92.73
N GLN A 260 21.62 19.19 -92.02
CA GLN A 260 20.30 19.17 -92.64
C GLN A 260 19.89 20.55 -93.18
N LEU A 261 20.22 21.63 -92.45
CA LEU A 261 19.92 22.99 -92.90
C LEU A 261 20.84 23.42 -94.05
N GLU A 262 22.13 23.11 -93.99
CA GLU A 262 23.05 23.36 -95.12
C GLU A 262 22.64 22.61 -96.39
N ALA A 263 22.22 21.34 -96.26
CA ALA A 263 21.69 20.58 -97.39
C ALA A 263 20.43 21.22 -98.00
N LEU A 264 19.53 21.77 -97.17
CA LEU A 264 18.34 22.49 -97.65
C LEU A 264 18.70 23.80 -98.35
N VAL A 265 19.60 24.61 -97.77
CA VAL A 265 19.98 25.93 -98.30
C VAL A 265 20.82 25.81 -99.58
N ARG A 266 21.78 24.86 -99.63
CA ARG A 266 22.53 24.55 -100.86
C ARG A 266 21.62 23.91 -101.91
N GLY A 267 20.71 23.01 -101.51
CA GLY A 267 19.72 22.40 -102.41
C GLY A 267 18.75 23.41 -103.04
N ALA A 268 18.38 24.45 -102.29
CA ALA A 268 17.57 25.59 -102.76
C ALA A 268 18.38 26.64 -103.56
N ARG A 269 19.70 26.45 -103.74
CA ARG A 269 20.64 27.41 -104.36
C ARG A 269 20.73 28.77 -103.65
N LEU A 270 20.32 28.83 -102.39
CA LEU A 270 20.35 30.06 -101.60
C LEU A 270 21.73 30.38 -101.00
N ALA A 271 22.63 29.40 -100.97
CA ALA A 271 24.04 29.57 -100.57
C ALA A 271 25.01 29.57 -101.77
N GLU A 272 24.53 29.88 -102.98
CA GLU A 272 25.39 29.97 -104.17
C GLU A 272 26.25 31.25 -104.11
N GLY A 273 27.58 31.08 -104.07
CA GLY A 273 28.54 32.19 -103.94
C GLY A 273 28.77 32.71 -102.51
N ILE A 274 28.43 31.93 -101.48
CA ILE A 274 28.77 32.23 -100.07
C ILE A 274 29.95 31.34 -99.66
N ALA A 275 30.95 31.91 -98.97
CA ALA A 275 32.10 31.18 -98.49
C ALA A 275 31.79 30.35 -97.23
N ASP A 276 32.53 29.27 -96.98
CA ASP A 276 32.22 28.35 -95.87
C ASP A 276 32.43 29.00 -94.49
N ASP A 277 33.32 30.00 -94.37
CA ASP A 277 33.52 30.82 -93.16
C ASP A 277 32.33 31.77 -92.88
N GLU A 278 31.68 32.26 -93.93
CA GLU A 278 30.44 33.04 -93.81
C GLU A 278 29.26 32.16 -93.42
N LEU A 279 29.19 30.93 -93.95
CA LEU A 279 28.19 29.93 -93.56
C LEU A 279 28.38 29.46 -92.10
N ASP A 280 29.62 29.37 -91.61
CA ASP A 280 29.93 29.15 -90.19
C ASP A 280 29.36 30.28 -89.30
N ALA A 281 29.54 31.54 -89.69
CA ALA A 281 29.03 32.70 -88.95
C ALA A 281 27.50 32.78 -88.97
N LEU A 282 26.87 32.54 -90.13
CA LEU A 282 25.41 32.44 -90.30
C LEU A 282 24.84 31.29 -89.44
N TRP A 283 25.54 30.16 -89.36
CA TRP A 283 25.17 29.07 -88.46
C TRP A 283 25.26 29.48 -86.99
N ALA A 284 26.36 30.12 -86.57
CA ALA A 284 26.57 30.56 -85.19
C ALA A 284 25.46 31.52 -84.73
N GLU A 285 25.06 32.45 -85.60
CA GLU A 285 23.96 33.38 -85.36
C GLU A 285 22.60 32.66 -85.27
N ALA A 286 22.25 31.84 -86.26
CA ALA A 286 20.97 31.11 -86.29
C ALA A 286 20.81 30.07 -85.17
N SER A 287 21.92 29.53 -84.66
CA SER A 287 21.93 28.51 -83.59
C SER A 287 22.07 29.10 -82.18
N ALA A 288 22.30 30.42 -82.04
CA ALA A 288 22.46 31.09 -80.75
C ALA A 288 21.25 30.88 -79.81
N ALA A 289 20.03 30.92 -80.36
CA ALA A 289 18.79 30.70 -79.61
C ALA A 289 18.60 29.25 -79.09
N HIS A 290 19.39 28.29 -79.60
CA HIS A 290 19.30 26.86 -79.26
C HIS A 290 20.65 26.27 -78.82
N GLY A 291 21.56 27.10 -78.27
CA GLY A 291 22.81 26.64 -77.67
C GLY A 291 23.84 26.09 -78.67
N GLY A 292 23.83 26.56 -79.93
CA GLY A 292 24.88 26.27 -80.92
C GLY A 292 24.76 24.94 -81.68
N GLN A 293 23.94 24.00 -81.20
CA GLN A 293 23.87 22.63 -81.76
C GLN A 293 22.80 22.44 -82.84
N ARG A 294 21.72 23.23 -82.79
CA ARG A 294 20.58 23.16 -83.73
C ARG A 294 20.15 24.58 -84.06
N ALA A 295 19.45 24.76 -85.19
CA ALA A 295 18.85 26.04 -85.56
C ALA A 295 17.46 25.81 -86.16
N ALA A 296 16.57 26.78 -86.02
CA ALA A 296 15.32 26.80 -86.77
C ALA A 296 15.57 27.27 -88.21
N LEU A 297 14.87 26.70 -89.20
CA LEU A 297 14.99 27.15 -90.60
C LEU A 297 14.66 28.65 -90.74
N ARG A 298 13.66 29.15 -89.99
CA ARG A 298 13.28 30.56 -90.01
C ARG A 298 14.38 31.48 -89.47
N ALA A 299 15.12 31.07 -88.44
CA ALA A 299 16.24 31.84 -87.90
C ALA A 299 17.40 31.91 -88.91
N TYR A 300 17.69 30.78 -89.58
CA TYR A 300 18.70 30.73 -90.63
C TYR A 300 18.33 31.58 -91.86
N GLN A 301 17.05 31.58 -92.25
CA GLN A 301 16.55 32.47 -93.31
C GLN A 301 16.70 33.97 -92.99
N LEU A 302 16.51 34.37 -91.73
CA LEU A 302 16.68 35.76 -91.31
C LEU A 302 18.15 36.18 -91.39
N ALA A 303 19.06 35.40 -90.80
CA ALA A 303 20.51 35.67 -90.88
C ALA A 303 21.01 35.71 -92.33
N LEU A 304 20.50 34.82 -93.19
CA LEU A 304 20.83 34.80 -94.63
C LEU A 304 20.28 36.04 -95.37
N GLY A 305 19.11 36.54 -94.96
CA GLY A 305 18.55 37.80 -95.45
C GLY A 305 19.45 39.00 -95.09
N ASP A 306 19.84 39.11 -93.82
CA ASP A 306 20.75 40.16 -93.35
C ASP A 306 22.11 40.14 -94.08
N TYR A 307 22.63 38.94 -94.40
CA TYR A 307 23.81 38.76 -95.23
C TYR A 307 23.59 39.21 -96.68
N ALA A 308 22.47 38.83 -97.29
CA ALA A 308 22.15 39.23 -98.66
C ALA A 308 21.98 40.75 -98.79
N GLU A 309 21.30 41.40 -97.83
CA GLU A 309 21.20 42.87 -97.75
C GLU A 309 22.57 43.53 -97.57
N ALA A 310 23.44 42.98 -96.70
CA ALA A 310 24.79 43.50 -96.52
C ALA A 310 25.67 43.36 -97.78
N ARG A 311 25.52 42.26 -98.53
CA ARG A 311 26.20 42.02 -99.81
C ARG A 311 25.72 43.00 -100.88
N ASP A 312 24.41 43.09 -101.07
CA ASP A 312 23.81 43.90 -102.15
C ASP A 312 23.98 45.41 -101.87
N ALA A 313 24.11 45.82 -100.60
CA ALA A 313 24.50 47.17 -100.19
C ALA A 313 26.02 47.44 -100.21
N GLY A 314 26.86 46.47 -100.58
CA GLY A 314 28.32 46.61 -100.63
C GLY A 314 29.02 46.72 -99.26
N ASN A 315 28.33 46.37 -98.17
CA ASN A 315 28.80 46.50 -96.78
C ASN A 315 29.36 45.19 -96.20
N LEU A 316 29.64 44.19 -97.04
CA LEU A 316 30.06 42.84 -96.64
C LEU A 316 31.26 42.84 -95.67
N GLY A 317 32.25 43.72 -95.88
CA GLY A 317 33.41 43.85 -94.99
C GLY A 317 33.03 44.26 -93.56
N ARG A 318 32.02 45.11 -93.39
CA ARG A 318 31.48 45.47 -92.07
C ARG A 318 30.72 44.29 -91.45
N TRP A 319 29.90 43.60 -92.23
CA TRP A 319 29.18 42.39 -91.77
C TRP A 319 30.13 41.30 -91.28
N ARG A 320 31.25 41.09 -92.01
CA ARG A 320 32.36 40.20 -91.61
C ARG A 320 33.03 40.69 -90.31
N GLN A 321 33.35 41.98 -90.22
CA GLN A 321 34.00 42.57 -89.04
C GLN A 321 33.13 42.47 -87.77
N ASP A 322 31.84 42.76 -87.87
CA ASP A 322 30.89 42.70 -86.75
C ASP A 322 30.69 41.25 -86.23
N ARG A 323 31.01 40.24 -87.05
CA ARG A 323 30.97 38.80 -86.71
C ARG A 323 32.35 38.17 -86.48
N GLY A 324 33.42 38.97 -86.46
CA GLY A 324 34.79 38.51 -86.18
C GLY A 324 35.46 37.70 -87.29
N LEU A 325 34.92 37.72 -88.51
CA LEU A 325 35.50 37.06 -89.69
C LEU A 325 36.67 37.86 -90.27
N PRO A 326 37.66 37.20 -90.91
CA PRO A 326 38.71 37.89 -91.64
C PRO A 326 38.13 38.74 -92.78
N LEU A 327 38.65 39.96 -92.91
CA LEU A 327 38.39 40.82 -94.07
C LEU A 327 39.09 40.23 -95.30
N GLU A 328 38.42 40.23 -96.44
CA GLU A 328 39.03 39.82 -97.71
C GLU A 328 40.25 40.71 -98.03
N ALA A 329 41.35 40.06 -98.44
CA ALA A 329 42.50 40.77 -98.96
C ALA A 329 42.15 41.34 -100.35
N LYS A 330 42.45 42.63 -100.55
CA LYS A 330 42.28 43.35 -101.82
C LYS A 330 43.15 42.78 -102.95
#